data_AF-A0A537ACD0-F1
#
_entry.id   AF-A0A537ACD0-F1
#
_cell.length_a   1.000
_cell.length_b   1.000
_cell.length_c   1.000
_cell.angle_alpha   90.00
_cell.angle_beta   90.00
_cell.angle_gamma   90.00
#
_symmetry.space_group_name_H-M   'P 1'
#
loop_
_entity.id
_entity.type
_entity.pdbx_description
1 polymer ?
#
loop_
_entity_poly.entity_id
_entity_poly.type
_entity_poly.pdbx_seq_one_letter_code
_entity_poly.pdbx_strand_id
1 'polypeptide(L)'
;MFLAEAEAARAIDKNPAKYAHYLVEEAGGMLELKDLKLGRILNAPPEPYTRERFQQTYEWTRDWGLVPSGATYENTVDNRAWQ
;
A
#
# COMPACT_ATOMS: atom_id res chain seq x y z
N MET A 1 -7.16 15.52 0.01
CA MET A 1 -7.23 14.10 0.39
C MET A 1 -5.86 13.58 0.82
N PHE A 2 -4.85 13.62 -0.06
CA PHE A 2 -3.50 13.10 0.25
C PHE A 2 -2.78 13.73 1.45
N LEU A 3 -3.05 15.00 1.80
CA LEU A 3 -2.49 15.61 3.02
C LEU A 3 -2.93 14.89 4.30
N ALA A 4 -4.19 14.45 4.37
CA ALA A 4 -4.71 13.72 5.52
C ALA A 4 -4.11 12.32 5.61
N GLU A 5 -3.95 11.64 4.48
CA GLU A 5 -3.30 10.32 4.42
C GLU A 5 -1.81 10.41 4.77
N ALA A 6 -1.11 11.45 4.32
CA ALA A 6 0.28 11.70 4.70
C ALA A 6 0.43 12.03 6.20
N GLU A 7 -0.50 12.80 6.78
CA GLU A 7 -0.55 13.01 8.24
C GLU A 7 -0.83 11.70 8.98
N ALA A 8 -1.77 10.89 8.49
CA ALA A 8 -2.06 9.58 9.08
C ALA A 8 -0.84 8.65 9.05
N ALA A 9 -0.12 8.57 7.93
CA ALA A 9 1.11 7.80 7.82
C ALA A 9 2.16 8.23 8.85
N ARG A 10 2.38 9.55 9.01
CA ARG A 10 3.29 10.10 10.03
C ARG A 10 2.82 9.80 11.46
N ALA A 11 1.51 9.90 11.71
CA ALA A 11 0.95 9.62 13.03
C ALA A 11 1.12 8.14 13.40
N ILE A 12 0.88 7.23 12.45
CA ILE A 12 1.06 5.78 12.63
C ILE A 12 2.54 5.45 12.86
N ASP A 13 3.44 5.98 12.04
CA ASP A 13 4.89 5.75 12.20
C ASP A 13 5.40 6.20 13.58
N LYS A 14 4.91 7.35 14.08
CA LYS A 14 5.27 7.86 15.41
C LYS A 14 4.80 6.96 16.56
N ASN A 15 3.65 6.30 16.43
CA ASN A 15 3.11 5.42 17.47
C ASN A 15 2.20 4.33 16.88
N PRO A 16 2.75 3.24 16.33
CA PRO A 16 1.96 2.22 15.66
C PRO A 16 1.01 1.48 16.63
N ALA A 17 1.39 1.36 17.90
CA ALA A 17 0.55 0.73 18.93
C ALA A 17 -0.80 1.44 19.10
N LYS A 18 -0.81 2.78 19.05
CA LYS A 18 -2.03 3.58 19.17
C LYS A 18 -3.05 3.27 18.08
N TYR A 19 -2.59 2.94 16.87
CA TYR A 19 -3.45 2.77 15.70
C TYR A 19 -3.66 1.31 15.29
N ALA A 20 -2.97 0.36 15.93
CA ALA A 20 -3.09 -1.06 15.63
C ALA A 20 -4.48 -1.65 15.90
N HIS A 21 -5.31 -0.99 16.72
CA HIS A 21 -6.69 -1.42 16.99
C HIS A 21 -7.54 -1.46 15.71
N TYR A 22 -7.31 -0.57 14.74
CA TYR A 22 -8.03 -0.61 13.46
C TYR A 22 -7.83 -1.93 12.70
N LEU A 23 -6.62 -2.51 12.76
CA LEU A 23 -6.33 -3.81 12.13
C LEU A 23 -7.02 -4.96 12.89
N VAL A 24 -7.06 -4.88 14.22
CA VAL A 24 -7.72 -5.89 15.07
C VAL A 24 -9.23 -5.86 14.88
N GLU A 25 -9.82 -4.67 14.80
CA GLU A 25 -11.25 -4.47 14.53
C GLU A 25 -11.63 -5.02 13.15
N GLU A 26 -10.87 -4.67 12.11
CA GLU A 26 -11.07 -5.17 10.74
C GLU A 26 -10.94 -6.70 10.66
N ALA A 27 -10.03 -7.29 11.44
CA ALA A 27 -9.85 -8.74 11.48
C ALA A 27 -11.01 -9.50 12.15
N GLY A 28 -11.98 -8.82 12.76
CA GLY A 28 -13.21 -9.45 13.27
C GLY A 28 -12.97 -10.58 14.27
N GLY A 29 -11.91 -10.48 15.09
CA GLY A 29 -11.53 -11.49 16.07
C GLY A 29 -10.64 -12.63 15.53
N MET A 30 -10.22 -12.58 14.26
CA MET A 30 -9.22 -13.51 13.72
C MET A 30 -7.79 -13.20 14.17
N LEU A 31 -7.53 -11.94 14.56
CA LEU A 31 -6.25 -11.46 15.06
C LEU A 31 -6.46 -10.66 16.34
N GLU A 32 -5.55 -10.83 17.30
CA GLU A 32 -5.42 -9.96 18.48
C GLU A 32 -4.20 -9.04 18.33
N LEU A 33 -4.14 -7.98 19.15
CA LEU A 33 -3.01 -7.04 19.13
C LEU A 33 -1.65 -7.72 19.36
N LYS A 34 -1.60 -8.78 20.18
CA LYS A 34 -0.38 -9.55 20.48
C LYS A 34 0.16 -10.31 19.26
N ASP A 35 -0.70 -10.56 18.27
CA ASP A 35 -0.32 -11.26 17.03
C ASP A 35 0.37 -10.31 16.05
N LEU A 36 0.17 -8.99 16.22
CA LEU A 36 0.77 -7.97 15.37
C LEU A 36 2.23 -7.70 15.75
N LYS A 37 3.10 -7.66 14.74
CA LYS A 37 4.46 -7.10 14.87
C LYS A 37 4.41 -5.62 14.53
N LEU A 38 4.29 -4.76 15.55
CA LEU A 38 4.09 -3.32 15.36
C LEU A 38 5.12 -2.66 14.44
N GLY A 39 6.40 -3.06 14.52
CA GLY A 39 7.46 -2.55 13.62
C GLY A 39 7.33 -2.98 12.15
N ARG A 40 6.31 -3.76 11.80
CA ARG A 40 5.95 -4.15 10.43
C ARG A 40 4.67 -3.45 9.93
N ILE A 41 4.06 -2.59 10.74
CA ILE A 41 2.98 -1.70 10.30
C ILE A 41 3.63 -0.51 9.59
N LEU A 42 4.01 -0.72 8.33
CA LEU A 42 4.72 0.27 7.52
C LEU A 42 3.71 1.00 6.63
N ASN A 43 3.63 2.32 6.78
CA ASN A 43 2.79 3.18 5.97
C ASN A 43 3.65 4.25 5.32
N ALA A 44 3.36 4.55 4.05
CA ALA A 44 3.98 5.63 3.31
C ALA A 44 2.90 6.61 2.87
N PRO A 45 3.22 7.91 2.74
CA PRO A 45 2.32 8.83 2.09
C PRO A 45 2.00 8.34 0.67
N PRO A 46 0.79 8.62 0.16
CA PRO A 46 0.47 8.38 -1.24
C PRO A 46 1.48 9.12 -2.15
N GLU A 47 1.86 8.47 -3.24
CA GLU A 47 2.68 9.06 -4.31
C GLU A 47 2.12 8.61 -5.67
N PRO A 48 2.31 9.39 -6.75
CA PRO A 48 1.93 8.96 -8.09
C PRO A 48 2.68 7.69 -8.48
N TYR A 49 1.97 6.70 -9.00
CA TYR A 49 2.60 5.43 -9.41
C TYR A 49 3.44 5.65 -10.67
N THR A 50 4.73 5.35 -10.61
CA THR A 50 5.65 5.70 -11.70
C THR A 50 5.67 4.66 -12.82
N ARG A 51 6.11 5.08 -14.01
CA ARG A 51 6.28 4.20 -15.17
C ARG A 51 7.36 3.16 -14.94
N GLU A 52 8.45 3.55 -14.28
CA GLU A 52 9.57 2.68 -13.95
C GLU A 52 9.12 1.56 -13.01
N ARG A 53 8.34 1.90 -11.97
CA ARG A 53 7.81 0.91 -11.02
C ARG A 53 6.80 -0.03 -11.68
N PHE A 54 5.95 0.49 -12.55
CA PHE A 54 5.05 -0.32 -13.37
C PHE A 54 5.84 -1.32 -14.21
N GLN A 55 6.84 -0.86 -14.98
CA GLN A 55 7.61 -1.71 -15.88
C GLN A 55 8.29 -2.85 -15.11
N GLN A 56 8.98 -2.53 -14.01
CA GLN A 56 9.66 -3.54 -13.18
C GLN A 56 8.68 -4.59 -12.62
N THR A 57 7.52 -4.15 -12.14
CA THR A 57 6.51 -5.05 -11.56
C THR A 57 5.85 -5.91 -12.65
N TYR A 58 5.53 -5.32 -13.79
CA TYR A 58 4.90 -6.01 -14.91
C TYR A 58 5.85 -7.04 -15.54
N GLU A 59 7.11 -6.70 -15.74
CA GLU A 59 8.12 -7.65 -16.22
C GLU A 59 8.29 -8.81 -15.24
N TRP A 60 8.45 -8.52 -13.95
CA TRP A 60 8.55 -9.57 -12.94
C TRP A 60 7.32 -10.48 -12.94
N THR A 61 6.11 -9.92 -12.87
CA THR A 61 4.88 -10.75 -12.86
C THR A 61 4.68 -11.55 -14.15
N ARG A 62 5.06 -11.00 -15.31
CA ARG A 62 5.01 -11.70 -16.60
C ARG A 62 6.02 -12.84 -16.66
N ASP A 63 7.25 -12.62 -16.21
CA ASP A 63 8.33 -13.61 -16.25
C ASP A 63 8.01 -14.82 -15.34
N TRP A 64 7.24 -14.61 -14.27
CA TRP A 64 6.70 -15.65 -13.42
C TRP A 64 5.38 -16.29 -13.94
N GLY A 65 4.86 -15.83 -15.08
CA GLY A 65 3.61 -16.35 -15.66
C GLY A 65 2.35 -16.00 -14.86
N LEU A 66 2.40 -14.96 -14.02
CA LEU A 66 1.28 -14.55 -13.16
C LEU A 66 0.23 -13.72 -13.90
N VAL A 67 0.62 -13.07 -15.00
CA VAL A 67 -0.25 -12.20 -15.80
C VAL A 67 -0.04 -12.41 -17.30
N PRO A 68 -1.09 -12.25 -18.13
CA PRO A 68 -0.95 -12.29 -19.58
C PRO A 68 -0.25 -11.03 -20.10
N SER A 69 0.29 -11.11 -21.32
CA SER A 69 0.84 -9.93 -22.01
C SER A 69 -0.26 -8.94 -22.43
N GLY A 70 0.08 -7.64 -22.47
CA GLY A 70 -0.74 -6.59 -23.09
C GLY A 70 -1.01 -5.39 -22.19
N ALA A 71 -0.66 -5.46 -20.91
CA ALA A 71 -0.72 -4.31 -20.02
C ALA A 71 0.36 -3.29 -20.41
N THR A 72 -0.02 -2.01 -20.42
CA THR A 72 0.88 -0.87 -20.53
C THR A 72 0.62 0.08 -19.37
N TYR A 73 1.57 0.98 -19.12
CA TYR A 73 1.38 1.99 -18.08
C TYR A 73 0.12 2.82 -18.34
N GLU A 74 -0.11 3.23 -19.60
CA GLU A 74 -1.23 4.08 -20.02
C GLU A 74 -2.61 3.44 -19.83
N ASN A 75 -2.73 2.12 -20.03
CA ASN A 75 -4.03 1.44 -19.95
C ASN A 75 -4.32 0.87 -18.55
N THR A 76 -3.31 0.81 -17.68
CA THR A 76 -3.39 0.15 -16.36
C THR A 76 -3.30 1.14 -15.21
N VAL A 77 -2.45 2.17 -15.31
CA VAL A 77 -2.19 3.10 -14.20
C VAL A 77 -3.08 4.34 -14.30
N ASP A 78 -3.88 4.57 -13.27
CA ASP A 78 -4.69 5.77 -13.12
C ASP A 78 -4.13 6.69 -12.02
N ASN A 79 -3.44 7.76 -12.43
CA ASN A 79 -2.91 8.79 -11.54
C ASN A 79 -3.77 10.08 -11.54
N ARG A 80 -5.03 10.05 -11.99
CA ARG A 80 -5.89 11.27 -12.07
C ARG A 80 -6.09 11.96 -10.73
N ALA A 81 -5.97 11.24 -9.62
CA ALA A 81 -6.04 11.85 -8.29
C ALA A 81 -4.90 12.84 -8.00
N TRP A 82 -3.83 12.85 -8.82
CA TRP A 82 -2.67 13.73 -8.73
C TRP A 82 -2.67 14.91 -9.72
N GLN A 83 -3.74 15.10 -10.49
CA GLN A 83 -3.89 16.16 -11.51
C GLN A 83 -4.69 17.37 -10.99
#